data_AF-A0A0R2AGV6-F1
#
_entry.id   AF-A0A0R2AGV6-F1
#
_cell.length_a   1.000
_cell.length_b   1.000
_cell.length_c   1.000
_cell.angle_alpha   90.00
_cell.angle_beta   90.00
_cell.angle_gamma   90.00
#
_symmetry.space_group_name_H-M   'P 1'
#
loop_
_entity.id
_entity.type
_entity.pdbx_description
1 polymer ?
#
loop_
_entity_poly.entity_id
_entity_poly.type
_entity_poly.pdbx_seq_one_letter_code
_entity_poly.pdbx_strand_id
1 'polypeptide(L)'
;MFYCSTTISRRFNMNKLTIFNYEGNTVRTVMKDGNPWWVLKDVCSVLEIGNSRDVMARLDSDEKGVDIIDTPGGKQEVSIINESGLYSVILVSRKPEAKKFKRWVTHEVLPSIRRHGLYATDELLANPDFLIQALQELKAERAKNVELTTTISIQEQQIAEMKPKASYYDVVLNCKDAVSITTIAKDYGKSGRWFNEYLHNLGVQFRQGKIWLLYQKYAQHGYTTTKTHTYLGNDGTMHSKVHTYWTQKGRLFIYELLKDHGILPLIEQESEFEEM
;
A
#
# COMPACT_ATOMS: atom_id res chain seq x y z
N MET A 1 -16.52 -12.97 21.15
CA MET A 1 -15.19 -13.54 21.50
C MET A 1 -14.69 -14.29 20.27
N PHE A 2 -13.55 -14.03 19.63
CA PHE A 2 -12.50 -13.02 19.79
C PHE A 2 -11.94 -12.74 18.38
N TYR A 3 -11.35 -11.57 18.22
CA TYR A 3 -10.80 -11.01 16.97
C TYR A 3 -9.57 -11.75 16.42
N CYS A 4 -9.43 -11.67 15.10
CA CYS A 4 -8.23 -11.40 14.30
C CYS A 4 -6.86 -11.35 15.03
N SER A 5 -5.89 -12.12 14.54
CA SER A 5 -4.48 -11.67 14.46
C SER A 5 -3.69 -12.42 13.38
N THR A 6 -3.44 -11.70 12.29
CA THR A 6 -2.13 -11.53 11.65
C THR A 6 -1.23 -12.76 11.56
N THR A 7 -1.35 -13.54 10.48
CA THR A 7 -0.22 -14.38 10.05
C THR A 7 0.59 -13.60 9.02
N ILE A 8 1.73 -13.13 9.49
CA ILE A 8 2.85 -12.57 8.72
C ILE A 8 3.10 -13.46 7.50
N SER A 9 2.97 -12.87 6.30
CA SER A 9 3.42 -13.47 5.05
C SER A 9 4.95 -13.66 5.13
N ARG A 10 5.38 -14.86 5.53
CA ARG A 10 6.75 -15.32 5.26
C ARG A 10 6.85 -15.54 3.76
N ARG A 11 7.51 -14.61 3.07
CA ARG A 11 8.05 -14.79 1.72
C ARG A 11 8.92 -16.06 1.72
N PHE A 12 8.35 -17.19 1.30
CA PHE A 12 9.13 -18.31 0.82
C PHE A 12 9.60 -17.95 -0.58
N ASN A 13 10.81 -17.42 -0.68
CA ASN A 13 11.49 -17.28 -1.96
C ASN A 13 11.89 -18.70 -2.38
N MET A 14 11.09 -19.34 -3.24
CA MET A 14 11.49 -20.60 -3.87
C MET A 14 12.63 -20.28 -4.83
N ASN A 15 13.87 -20.45 -4.37
CA ASN A 15 15.08 -20.46 -5.19
C ASN A 15 14.96 -21.60 -6.23
N LYS A 16 14.36 -21.29 -7.39
CA LYS A 16 14.15 -22.26 -8.46
C LYS A 16 15.50 -22.64 -9.06
N LEU A 17 15.97 -23.86 -8.76
CA LEU A 17 17.16 -24.43 -9.36
C LEU A 17 16.91 -24.62 -10.87
N THR A 18 17.76 -24.02 -11.69
CA THR A 18 17.74 -24.19 -13.15
C THR A 18 18.95 -24.99 -13.57
N ILE A 19 18.74 -26.00 -14.42
CA ILE A 19 19.78 -26.91 -14.89
C ILE A 19 20.08 -26.58 -16.35
N PHE A 20 21.33 -26.24 -16.65
CA PHE A 20 21.80 -26.00 -18.02
C PHE A 20 22.66 -27.16 -18.49
N ASN A 21 22.54 -27.52 -19.77
CA ASN A 21 23.45 -28.46 -20.43
C ASN A 21 24.41 -27.67 -21.33
N TYR A 22 25.70 -27.73 -21.01
CA TYR A 22 26.76 -27.11 -21.79
C TYR A 22 27.73 -28.19 -22.28
N GLU A 23 27.76 -28.42 -23.60
CA GLU A 23 28.64 -29.42 -24.23
C GLU A 23 28.56 -30.82 -23.58
N GLY A 24 27.36 -31.24 -23.15
CA GLY A 24 27.12 -32.52 -22.48
C GLY A 24 27.33 -32.51 -20.96
N ASN A 25 27.76 -31.38 -20.39
CA ASN A 25 27.93 -31.21 -18.95
C ASN A 25 26.75 -30.48 -18.33
N THR A 26 26.28 -30.99 -17.20
CA THR A 26 25.18 -30.42 -16.43
C THR A 26 25.70 -29.37 -15.46
N VAL A 27 25.25 -28.11 -15.61
CA VAL A 27 25.57 -27.00 -14.71
C VAL A 27 24.33 -26.51 -13.99
N ARG A 28 24.31 -26.68 -12.66
CA ARG A 28 23.21 -26.22 -11.81
C ARG A 28 23.37 -24.74 -11.43
N THR A 29 22.26 -24.00 -11.48
CA THR A 29 22.18 -22.57 -11.19
C THR A 29 21.05 -22.27 -10.21
N VAL A 30 21.30 -21.41 -9.24
CA VAL A 30 20.33 -20.91 -8.26
C VAL A 30 20.13 -19.41 -8.47
N MET A 31 18.90 -18.92 -8.34
CA MET A 31 18.61 -17.49 -8.36
C MET A 31 18.69 -16.92 -6.95
N LYS A 32 19.54 -15.92 -6.71
CA LYS A 32 19.61 -15.14 -5.45
C LYS A 32 19.54 -13.66 -5.75
N ASP A 33 18.61 -12.96 -5.11
CA ASP A 33 18.40 -11.51 -5.29
C ASP A 33 18.27 -11.07 -6.76
N GLY A 34 17.62 -11.91 -7.57
CA GLY A 34 17.45 -11.67 -9.00
C GLY A 34 18.67 -12.02 -9.87
N ASN A 35 19.79 -12.42 -9.26
CA ASN A 35 21.03 -12.76 -9.96
C ASN A 35 21.27 -14.28 -10.00
N PRO A 36 21.83 -14.82 -11.09
CA PRO A 36 22.21 -16.22 -11.16
C PRO A 36 23.48 -16.51 -10.35
N TRP A 37 23.48 -17.65 -9.68
CA TRP A 37 24.62 -18.22 -8.97
C TRP A 37 24.83 -19.67 -9.41
N TRP A 38 26.05 -20.05 -9.75
CA TRP A 38 26.37 -21.37 -10.29
C TRP A 38 26.96 -22.27 -9.21
N VAL A 39 26.61 -23.55 -9.23
CA VAL A 39 27.25 -24.55 -8.37
C VAL A 39 28.71 -24.72 -8.80
N LEU A 40 29.63 -24.34 -7.91
CA LEU A 40 31.06 -24.28 -8.19
C LEU A 40 31.62 -25.64 -8.64
N LYS A 41 31.13 -26.73 -8.04
CA LYS A 41 31.56 -28.08 -8.39
C LYS A 41 31.30 -28.40 -9.87
N ASP A 42 30.14 -28.01 -10.37
CA ASP A 42 29.74 -28.28 -11.75
C ASP A 42 30.59 -27.44 -12.72
N VAL A 43 30.83 -26.16 -12.38
CA VAL A 43 31.73 -25.26 -13.13
C VAL A 43 33.15 -25.82 -13.19
N CYS A 44 33.68 -26.30 -12.06
CA CYS A 44 34.99 -26.95 -12.01
C CYS A 44 35.06 -28.21 -12.86
N SER A 45 33.99 -29.02 -12.89
CA SER A 45 33.92 -30.21 -13.76
C SER A 45 33.97 -29.83 -15.24
N VAL A 46 33.24 -28.81 -15.66
CA VAL A 46 33.27 -28.31 -17.05
C VAL A 46 34.67 -27.81 -17.43
N LEU A 47 35.33 -27.09 -16.53
CA LEU A 47 36.65 -26.50 -16.76
C LEU A 47 37.81 -27.46 -16.48
N GLU A 48 37.52 -28.72 -16.13
CA GLU A 48 38.50 -29.76 -15.76
C GLU A 48 39.42 -29.32 -14.61
N ILE A 49 38.88 -28.55 -13.68
CA ILE A 49 39.57 -28.12 -12.46
C ILE A 49 39.33 -29.16 -11.38
N GLY A 50 40.38 -29.91 -11.03
CA GLY A 50 40.27 -31.03 -10.10
C GLY A 50 39.86 -30.65 -8.67
N ASN A 51 40.30 -29.49 -8.17
CA ASN A 51 40.04 -29.09 -6.78
C ASN A 51 39.20 -27.81 -6.69
N SER A 52 37.89 -27.97 -6.43
CA SER A 52 36.97 -26.87 -6.21
C SER A 52 37.23 -26.09 -4.91
N ARG A 53 37.88 -26.69 -3.89
CA ARG A 53 38.24 -25.97 -2.67
C ARG A 53 39.34 -24.93 -2.91
N ASP A 54 40.31 -25.26 -3.76
CA ASP A 54 41.37 -24.31 -4.14
C ASP A 54 40.77 -23.12 -4.91
N VAL A 55 39.77 -23.39 -5.76
CA VAL A 55 39.01 -22.34 -6.44
C VAL A 55 38.24 -21.48 -5.44
N MET A 56 37.58 -22.09 -4.47
CA MET A 56 36.84 -21.37 -3.43
C MET A 56 37.76 -20.51 -2.56
N ALA A 57 39.00 -20.95 -2.31
CA ALA A 57 39.97 -20.23 -1.49
C ALA A 57 40.48 -18.95 -2.15
N ARG A 58 40.64 -18.95 -3.48
CA ARG A 58 41.16 -17.79 -4.24
C ARG A 58 40.12 -16.73 -4.61
N LEU A 59 38.83 -17.09 -4.58
CA LEU A 59 37.75 -16.15 -4.90
C LEU A 59 37.54 -15.19 -3.74
N ASP A 60 37.15 -13.96 -4.04
CA ASP A 60 36.82 -12.97 -3.02
C ASP A 60 35.54 -13.36 -2.28
N SER A 61 35.33 -12.77 -1.09
CA SER A 61 34.22 -13.13 -0.21
C SER A 61 32.85 -12.83 -0.81
N ASP A 62 32.75 -11.84 -1.68
CA ASP A 62 31.54 -11.42 -2.40
C ASP A 62 31.28 -12.24 -3.67
N GLU A 63 32.29 -12.93 -4.21
CA GLU A 63 32.19 -13.78 -5.39
C GLU A 63 31.66 -15.19 -5.09
N LYS A 64 31.58 -15.57 -3.81
CA LYS A 64 31.39 -16.95 -3.37
C LYS A 64 30.40 -17.07 -2.23
N GLY A 65 29.77 -18.24 -2.12
CA GLY A 65 28.84 -18.52 -1.05
C GLY A 65 28.50 -20.00 -0.90
N VAL A 66 27.58 -20.29 0.01
CA VAL A 66 27.00 -21.61 0.20
C VAL A 66 25.49 -21.51 0.05
N ASP A 67 24.88 -22.52 -0.54
CA ASP A 67 23.43 -22.67 -0.58
C ASP A 67 23.00 -24.10 -0.32
N ILE A 68 21.78 -24.28 0.18
CA ILE A 68 21.19 -25.59 0.41
C ILE A 68 20.34 -25.93 -0.80
N ILE A 69 20.75 -26.96 -1.53
CA ILE A 69 20.00 -27.47 -2.68
C ILE A 69 19.44 -28.86 -2.41
N ASP A 70 18.25 -29.13 -2.94
CA ASP A 70 17.68 -30.48 -2.96
C ASP A 70 18.41 -31.30 -4.03
N THR A 71 19.11 -32.35 -3.61
CA THR A 71 19.76 -33.32 -4.48
C THR A 71 19.04 -34.67 -4.39
N PRO A 72 19.28 -35.63 -5.31
CA PRO A 72 18.74 -36.99 -5.17
C PRO A 72 19.10 -37.67 -3.84
N GLY A 73 20.18 -37.23 -3.18
CA GLY A 73 20.59 -37.68 -1.85
C GLY A 73 20.03 -36.85 -0.68
N GLY A 74 19.06 -35.98 -0.92
CA GLY A 74 18.48 -35.06 0.06
C GLY A 74 19.08 -33.65 0.00
N LYS A 75 18.75 -32.84 1.01
CA LYS A 75 19.24 -31.45 1.15
C LYS A 75 20.73 -31.45 1.44
N GLN A 76 21.49 -30.79 0.59
CA GLN A 76 22.95 -30.67 0.74
C GLN A 76 23.40 -29.22 0.60
N GLU A 77 24.35 -28.82 1.44
CA GLU A 77 25.07 -27.57 1.28
C GLU A 77 26.07 -27.69 0.12
N VAL A 78 25.99 -26.76 -0.81
CA VAL A 78 26.88 -26.69 -1.97
C VAL A 78 27.51 -25.31 -2.08
N SER A 79 28.78 -25.29 -2.49
CA SER A 79 29.47 -24.05 -2.84
C SER A 79 28.91 -23.50 -4.14
N ILE A 80 28.61 -22.21 -4.13
CA ILE A 80 28.11 -21.46 -5.27
C ILE A 80 28.97 -20.23 -5.52
N ILE A 81 29.00 -19.78 -6.77
CA ILE A 81 29.70 -18.56 -7.19
C ILE A 81 28.75 -17.68 -7.99
N ASN A 82 28.91 -16.36 -7.86
CA ASN A 82 28.16 -15.40 -8.66
C ASN A 82 28.83 -15.21 -10.04
N GLU A 83 28.33 -14.27 -10.83
CA GLU A 83 28.83 -14.02 -12.18
C GLU A 83 30.28 -13.51 -12.20
N SER A 84 30.65 -12.65 -11.25
CA SER A 84 32.04 -12.19 -11.07
C SER A 84 32.97 -13.36 -10.80
N GLY A 85 32.61 -14.20 -9.83
CA GLY A 85 33.38 -15.39 -9.48
C GLY A 85 33.51 -16.36 -10.66
N LEU A 86 32.44 -16.57 -11.43
CA LEU A 86 32.47 -17.38 -12.64
C LEU A 86 33.49 -16.84 -13.65
N TYR A 87 33.51 -15.54 -13.91
CA TYR A 87 34.50 -14.91 -14.79
C TYR A 87 35.92 -15.04 -14.23
N SER A 88 36.13 -14.82 -12.93
CA SER A 88 37.41 -15.03 -12.25
C SER A 88 37.94 -16.46 -12.45
N VAL A 89 37.07 -17.46 -12.48
CA VAL A 89 37.45 -18.85 -12.78
C VAL A 89 37.79 -19.06 -14.25
N ILE A 90 36.94 -18.58 -15.17
CA ILE A 90 37.10 -18.79 -16.62
C ILE A 90 38.34 -18.07 -17.17
N LEU A 91 38.59 -16.82 -16.75
CA LEU A 91 39.66 -15.98 -17.31
C LEU A 91 41.09 -16.51 -17.02
N VAL A 92 41.22 -17.33 -15.98
CA VAL A 92 42.48 -17.99 -15.58
C VAL A 92 42.60 -19.41 -16.14
N SER A 93 41.51 -19.99 -16.65
CA SER A 93 41.50 -21.35 -17.16
C SER A 93 42.41 -21.53 -18.39
N ARG A 94 43.04 -22.70 -18.49
CA ARG A 94 43.91 -23.09 -19.60
C ARG A 94 43.17 -23.87 -20.70
N LYS A 95 41.90 -24.21 -20.47
CA LYS A 95 41.07 -25.02 -21.36
C LYS A 95 40.86 -24.30 -22.72
N PRO A 96 40.89 -25.00 -23.87
CA PRO A 96 40.72 -24.37 -25.18
C PRO A 96 39.42 -23.54 -25.31
N GLU A 97 38.32 -24.00 -24.74
CA GLU A 97 37.02 -23.32 -24.75
C GLU A 97 37.08 -22.02 -23.93
N ALA A 98 37.70 -22.05 -22.75
CA ALA A 98 37.91 -20.87 -21.93
C ALA A 98 38.84 -19.85 -22.61
N LYS A 99 39.84 -20.31 -23.36
CA LYS A 99 40.69 -19.43 -24.19
C LYS A 99 39.90 -18.76 -25.31
N LYS A 100 38.97 -19.47 -25.97
CA LYS A 100 38.07 -18.88 -26.99
C LYS A 100 37.21 -17.78 -26.38
N PHE A 101 36.55 -18.07 -25.25
CA PHE A 101 35.75 -17.09 -24.52
C PHE A 101 36.57 -15.87 -24.11
N LYS A 102 37.73 -16.08 -23.45
CA LYS A 102 38.64 -15.00 -23.06
C LYS A 102 39.02 -14.12 -24.25
N ARG A 103 39.40 -14.75 -25.38
CA ARG A 103 39.79 -14.03 -26.59
C ARG A 103 38.63 -13.20 -27.16
N TRP A 104 37.43 -13.77 -27.22
CA TRP A 104 36.23 -13.07 -27.66
C TRP A 104 35.94 -11.85 -26.77
N VAL A 105 35.94 -12.02 -25.44
CA VAL A 105 35.73 -10.91 -24.51
C VAL A 105 36.79 -9.81 -24.68
N THR A 106 38.07 -10.15 -24.78
CA THR A 106 39.15 -9.16 -24.80
C THR A 106 39.37 -8.48 -26.16
N HIS A 107 39.06 -9.15 -27.27
CA HIS A 107 39.27 -8.61 -28.62
C HIS A 107 38.01 -8.01 -29.25
N GLU A 108 36.82 -8.42 -28.81
CA GLU A 108 35.55 -8.03 -29.42
C GLU A 108 34.67 -7.26 -28.45
N VAL A 109 34.26 -7.89 -27.34
CA VAL A 109 33.29 -7.31 -26.41
C VAL A 109 33.83 -6.05 -25.72
N LEU A 110 34.95 -6.15 -25.00
CA LEU A 110 35.52 -5.02 -24.26
C LEU A 110 35.96 -3.87 -25.16
N PRO A 111 36.63 -4.09 -26.31
CA PRO A 111 36.91 -3.02 -27.25
C PRO A 111 35.66 -2.36 -27.83
N SER A 112 34.60 -3.12 -28.09
CA SER A 112 33.32 -2.58 -28.57
C SER A 112 32.67 -1.67 -27.53
N ILE A 113 32.53 -2.15 -26.29
CA ILE A 113 31.99 -1.35 -25.16
C ILE A 113 32.85 -0.09 -24.96
N ARG A 114 34.18 -0.19 -24.99
CA ARG A 114 35.07 0.98 -24.82
C ARG A 114 34.89 2.03 -25.92
N ARG A 115 34.65 1.61 -27.17
CA ARG A 115 34.52 2.53 -28.32
C ARG A 115 33.11 3.09 -28.47
N HIS A 116 32.09 2.27 -28.22
CA HIS A 116 30.70 2.58 -28.56
C HIS A 116 29.78 2.71 -27.34
N GLY A 117 30.28 2.39 -26.14
CA GLY A 117 29.50 2.38 -24.89
C GLY A 117 28.60 1.15 -24.73
N LEU A 118 28.52 0.27 -25.72
CA LEU A 118 27.67 -0.93 -25.73
C LEU A 118 28.30 -2.06 -26.56
N TYR A 119 27.85 -3.29 -26.31
CA TYR A 119 28.07 -4.44 -27.18
C TYR A 119 26.71 -4.91 -27.70
N ALA A 120 26.56 -4.99 -29.01
CA ALA A 120 25.37 -5.49 -29.69
C ALA A 120 25.78 -6.65 -30.60
N THR A 121 24.93 -7.67 -30.69
CA THR A 121 25.14 -8.77 -31.62
C THR A 121 24.91 -8.29 -33.06
N ASP A 122 25.51 -8.97 -34.04
CA ASP A 122 25.34 -8.63 -35.45
C ASP A 122 23.87 -8.65 -35.88
N GLU A 123 23.04 -9.52 -35.29
CA GLU A 123 21.59 -9.54 -35.50
C GLU A 123 20.89 -8.25 -35.04
N LEU A 124 21.30 -7.69 -33.89
CA LEU A 124 20.78 -6.42 -33.38
C LEU A 124 21.29 -5.23 -34.21
N LEU A 125 22.53 -5.30 -34.68
CA LEU A 125 23.12 -4.28 -35.55
C LEU A 125 22.56 -4.32 -36.98
N ALA A 126 22.08 -5.46 -37.45
CA ALA A 126 21.48 -5.62 -38.77
C ALA A 126 20.12 -4.91 -38.90
N ASN A 127 19.45 -4.64 -37.79
CA ASN A 127 18.20 -3.86 -37.77
C ASN A 127 18.26 -2.75 -36.69
N PRO A 128 19.06 -1.70 -36.92
CA PRO A 128 19.23 -0.63 -35.95
C PRO A 128 17.95 0.17 -35.75
N ASP A 129 17.08 0.28 -36.77
CA ASP A 129 15.82 1.01 -36.69
C ASP A 129 14.86 0.41 -35.67
N PHE A 130 14.80 -0.92 -35.57
CA PHE A 130 14.02 -1.60 -34.53
C PHE A 130 14.50 -1.22 -33.12
N LEU A 131 15.81 -1.19 -32.90
CA LEU A 131 16.37 -0.83 -31.60
C LEU A 131 16.12 0.65 -31.26
N ILE A 132 16.22 1.53 -32.26
CA ILE A 132 15.90 2.96 -32.11
C ILE A 132 14.44 3.13 -31.69
N GLN A 133 13.51 2.45 -32.38
CA GLN A 133 12.09 2.52 -32.06
C GLN A 133 11.81 2.02 -30.64
N ALA A 134 12.34 0.85 -30.27
CA ALA A 134 12.14 0.29 -28.94
C ALA A 134 12.67 1.23 -27.83
N LEU A 135 13.82 1.87 -28.04
CA LEU A 135 14.38 2.83 -27.08
C LEU A 135 13.58 4.13 -27.01
N GLN A 136 13.01 4.59 -28.12
CA GLN A 136 12.12 5.75 -28.16
C GLN A 136 10.82 5.48 -27.39
N GLU A 137 10.21 4.31 -27.60
CA GLU A 137 9.01 3.89 -26.88
C GLU A 137 9.28 3.79 -25.37
N LEU A 138 10.39 3.16 -24.97
CA LEU A 138 10.79 3.07 -23.56
C LEU A 138 11.01 4.45 -22.93
N LYS A 139 11.63 5.38 -23.67
CA LYS A 139 11.81 6.77 -23.21
C LYS A 139 10.46 7.46 -23.02
N ALA A 140 9.53 7.31 -23.97
CA ALA A 140 8.21 7.89 -23.89
C ALA A 140 7.40 7.32 -22.72
N GLU A 141 7.47 6.01 -22.50
CA GLU A 141 6.83 5.33 -21.37
C GLU A 141 7.38 5.86 -20.02
N ARG A 142 8.70 5.99 -19.90
CA ARG A 142 9.32 6.55 -18.69
C ARG A 142 8.90 8.00 -18.43
N ALA A 143 8.84 8.83 -19.48
CA ALA A 143 8.38 10.21 -19.36
C ALA A 143 6.92 10.27 -18.86
N LYS A 144 6.06 9.42 -19.42
CA LYS A 144 4.66 9.29 -19.00
C LYS A 144 4.53 8.82 -17.55
N ASN A 145 5.36 7.87 -17.12
CA ASN A 145 5.34 7.40 -15.73
C ASN A 145 5.76 8.49 -14.73
N VAL A 146 6.74 9.33 -15.09
CA VAL A 146 7.13 10.49 -14.25
C VAL A 146 6.02 11.55 -14.20
N GLU A 147 5.34 11.80 -15.31
CA GLU A 147 4.19 12.71 -15.33
C GLU A 147 3.02 12.16 -14.50
N LEU A 148 2.75 10.86 -14.58
CA LEU A 148 1.73 10.20 -13.77
C LEU A 148 2.07 10.27 -12.28
N THR A 149 3.32 10.02 -11.88
CA THR A 149 3.72 10.07 -10.47
C THR A 149 3.63 11.49 -9.90
N THR A 150 4.01 12.50 -10.68
CA THR A 150 3.84 13.91 -10.27
C THR A 150 2.37 14.30 -10.16
N THR A 151 1.53 13.87 -11.10
CA THR A 151 0.08 14.10 -11.05
C THR A 151 -0.55 13.44 -9.82
N ILE A 152 -0.20 12.19 -9.53
CA ILE A 152 -0.69 11.47 -8.34
C ILE A 152 -0.29 12.22 -7.08
N SER A 153 0.96 12.69 -6.97
CA SER A 153 1.41 13.45 -5.81
C SER A 153 0.64 14.75 -5.62
N ILE A 154 0.38 15.49 -6.71
CA ILE A 154 -0.42 16.72 -6.67
C ILE A 154 -1.87 16.41 -6.27
N GLN A 155 -2.46 15.36 -6.83
CA GLN A 155 -3.81 14.92 -6.49
C GLN A 155 -3.91 14.45 -5.03
N GLU A 156 -2.92 13.73 -4.52
CA GLU A 156 -2.86 13.32 -3.11
C GLU A 156 -2.75 14.53 -2.18
N GLN A 157 -1.96 15.55 -2.56
CA GLN A 157 -1.90 16.81 -1.82
C GLN A 157 -3.26 17.51 -1.82
N GLN A 158 -3.90 17.64 -2.99
CA GLN A 158 -5.24 18.22 -3.10
C GLN A 158 -6.26 17.40 -2.31
N ILE A 159 -6.18 16.06 -2.33
CA ILE A 159 -7.05 15.19 -1.51
C ILE A 159 -6.77 15.40 -0.04
N ALA A 160 -5.51 15.59 0.39
CA ALA A 160 -5.19 15.88 1.79
C ALA A 160 -5.77 17.24 2.24
N GLU A 161 -5.73 18.24 1.36
CA GLU A 161 -6.33 19.57 1.60
C GLU A 161 -7.87 19.54 1.51
N MET A 162 -8.44 18.74 0.61
CA MET A 162 -9.89 18.63 0.37
C MET A 162 -10.58 17.59 1.25
N LYS A 163 -9.84 16.65 1.86
CA LYS A 163 -10.37 15.72 2.86
C LYS A 163 -10.78 16.61 4.03
N PRO A 164 -12.08 16.85 4.22
CA PRO A 164 -12.49 17.82 5.21
C PRO A 164 -11.95 17.34 6.56
N LYS A 165 -11.34 18.24 7.34
CA LYS A 165 -11.19 18.10 8.79
C LYS A 165 -12.53 17.52 9.27
N ALA A 166 -12.54 16.31 9.82
CA ALA A 166 -13.73 15.46 9.98
C ALA A 166 -14.99 16.28 10.24
N SER A 167 -15.86 16.41 9.24
CA SER A 167 -16.97 17.35 9.33
C SER A 167 -18.03 16.77 10.25
N TYR A 168 -18.85 17.63 10.89
CA TYR A 168 -19.99 17.19 11.69
C TYR A 168 -20.87 16.17 10.93
N TYR A 169 -20.93 16.29 9.60
CA TYR A 169 -21.56 15.33 8.70
C TYR A 169 -21.06 13.88 8.90
N ASP A 170 -19.75 13.65 9.03
CA ASP A 170 -19.20 12.30 9.18
C ASP A 170 -19.60 11.66 10.51
N VAL A 171 -19.66 12.45 11.58
CA VAL A 171 -20.13 12.01 12.91
C VAL A 171 -21.62 11.64 12.87
N VAL A 172 -22.43 12.47 12.19
CA VAL A 172 -23.86 12.22 12.02
C VAL A 172 -24.11 11.01 11.11
N LEU A 173 -23.31 10.84 10.04
CA LEU A 173 -23.44 9.72 9.11
C LEU A 173 -23.12 8.36 9.73
N ASN A 174 -22.19 8.33 10.69
CA ASN A 174 -21.78 7.11 11.37
C ASN A 174 -22.73 6.64 12.49
N CYS A 175 -23.59 7.51 13.02
CA CYS A 175 -24.55 7.16 14.09
C CYS A 175 -25.99 7.14 13.57
N LYS A 176 -26.53 5.93 13.34
CA LYS A 176 -27.90 5.72 12.83
C LYS A 176 -28.99 5.86 13.89
N ASP A 177 -28.62 5.94 15.17
CA ASP A 177 -29.56 6.02 16.27
C ASP A 177 -30.17 7.42 16.42
N ALA A 178 -31.47 7.46 16.71
CA ALA A 178 -32.12 8.71 17.06
C ALA A 178 -31.65 9.19 18.45
N VAL A 179 -31.22 10.44 18.54
CA VAL A 179 -30.61 11.04 19.74
C VAL A 179 -31.49 12.11 20.36
N SER A 180 -31.31 12.37 21.65
CA SER A 180 -32.09 13.41 22.33
C SER A 180 -31.61 14.81 21.89
N ILE A 181 -32.49 15.81 21.98
CA ILE A 181 -32.10 17.21 21.72
C ILE A 181 -31.00 17.69 22.68
N THR A 182 -30.94 17.14 23.90
CA THR A 182 -29.90 17.45 24.87
C THR A 182 -28.54 16.93 24.41
N THR A 183 -28.50 15.75 23.79
CA THR A 183 -27.27 15.20 23.20
C THR A 183 -26.77 16.10 22.09
N ILE A 184 -27.65 16.48 21.16
CA ILE A 184 -27.31 17.41 20.07
C ILE A 184 -26.83 18.75 20.64
N ALA A 185 -27.51 19.31 21.65
CA ALA A 185 -27.12 20.59 22.23
C ALA A 185 -25.69 20.59 22.80
N LYS A 186 -25.20 19.44 23.28
CA LYS A 186 -23.81 19.30 23.76
C LYS A 186 -22.80 19.38 22.63
N ASP A 187 -23.12 18.91 21.42
CA ASP A 187 -22.28 19.08 20.23
C ASP A 187 -21.99 20.56 19.93
N TYR A 188 -22.85 21.48 20.38
CA TYR A 188 -22.73 22.94 20.18
C TYR A 188 -22.36 23.71 21.46
N GLY A 189 -22.02 23.01 22.55
CA GLY A 189 -21.74 23.65 23.84
C GLY A 189 -22.94 24.35 24.49
N LYS A 190 -24.17 24.01 24.09
CA LYS A 190 -25.41 24.62 24.59
C LYS A 190 -26.19 23.67 25.50
N SER A 191 -27.18 24.21 26.22
CA SER A 191 -28.13 23.39 26.99
C SER A 191 -29.30 22.94 26.12
N GLY A 192 -29.89 21.78 26.42
CA GLY A 192 -31.10 21.32 25.73
C GLY A 192 -32.28 22.29 25.88
N ARG A 193 -32.33 23.07 26.97
CA ARG A 193 -33.33 24.14 27.14
C ARG A 193 -33.13 25.25 26.13
N TRP A 194 -31.91 25.76 26.02
CA TRP A 194 -31.55 26.79 25.05
C TRP A 194 -31.89 26.33 23.63
N PHE A 195 -31.54 25.10 23.29
CA PHE A 195 -31.81 24.55 21.95
C PHE A 195 -33.30 24.45 21.66
N ASN A 196 -34.10 24.01 22.64
CA ASN A 196 -35.53 23.91 22.47
C ASN A 196 -36.20 25.28 22.29
N GLU A 197 -35.76 26.28 23.05
CA GLU A 197 -36.23 27.67 22.94
C GLU A 197 -35.80 28.29 21.59
N TYR A 198 -34.57 28.05 21.16
CA TYR A 198 -34.04 28.56 19.90
C TYR A 198 -34.79 27.99 18.69
N LEU A 199 -34.97 26.67 18.63
CA LEU A 199 -35.78 26.02 17.57
C LEU A 199 -37.25 26.44 17.63
N HIS A 200 -37.77 26.77 18.82
CA HIS A 200 -39.12 27.31 18.94
C HIS A 200 -39.24 28.70 18.32
N ASN A 201 -38.28 29.58 18.60
CA ASN A 201 -38.24 30.94 18.07
C ASN A 201 -38.06 30.95 16.54
N LEU A 202 -37.33 29.98 15.99
CA LEU A 202 -37.22 29.76 14.54
C LEU A 202 -38.48 29.10 13.91
N GLY A 203 -39.51 28.81 14.73
CA GLY A 203 -40.74 28.20 14.28
C GLY A 203 -40.55 26.76 13.79
N VAL A 204 -39.59 26.01 14.34
CA VAL A 204 -39.32 24.59 14.01
C VAL A 204 -40.16 23.65 14.84
N GLN A 205 -40.26 23.92 16.13
CA GLN A 205 -40.99 23.10 17.08
C GLN A 205 -41.85 23.94 18.03
N PHE A 206 -42.82 23.30 18.65
CA PHE A 206 -43.67 23.88 19.68
C PHE A 206 -43.80 22.91 20.86
N ARG A 207 -44.17 23.46 22.01
CA ARG A 207 -44.35 22.67 23.24
C ARG A 207 -45.80 22.24 23.37
N GLN A 208 -46.04 20.93 23.39
CA GLN A 208 -47.36 20.35 23.71
C GLN A 208 -47.26 19.59 25.03
N GLY A 209 -47.86 20.14 26.09
CA GLY A 209 -47.71 19.57 27.44
C GLY A 209 -46.24 19.53 27.88
N LYS A 210 -45.70 18.33 28.10
CA LYS A 210 -44.31 18.08 28.54
C LYS A 210 -43.38 17.65 27.39
N ILE A 211 -43.86 17.61 26.15
CA ILE A 211 -43.09 17.18 24.97
C ILE A 211 -42.95 18.32 23.95
N TRP A 212 -41.85 18.31 23.20
CA TRP A 212 -41.61 19.21 22.08
C TRP A 212 -41.89 18.48 20.77
N LEU A 213 -42.75 19.04 19.93
CA LEU A 213 -43.14 18.44 18.65
C LEU A 213 -42.88 19.42 17.51
N LEU A 214 -42.63 18.90 16.32
CA LEU A 214 -42.38 19.71 15.14
C LEU A 214 -43.67 20.39 14.65
N TYR A 215 -43.56 21.62 14.16
CA TYR A 215 -44.67 22.24 13.42
C TYR A 215 -45.00 21.43 12.17
N GLN A 216 -46.25 21.56 11.69
CA GLN A 216 -46.77 20.79 10.56
C GLN A 216 -45.88 20.88 9.31
N LYS A 217 -45.29 22.05 9.04
CA LYS A 217 -44.34 22.24 7.92
C LYS A 217 -43.13 21.28 7.94
N TYR A 218 -42.73 20.80 9.11
CA TYR A 218 -41.57 19.91 9.28
C TYR A 218 -41.95 18.48 9.66
N ALA A 219 -43.17 18.23 10.13
CA ALA A 219 -43.59 16.93 10.67
C ALA A 219 -43.47 15.77 9.67
N GLN A 220 -43.73 16.00 8.37
CA GLN A 220 -43.67 14.96 7.33
C GLN A 220 -42.25 14.62 6.85
N HIS A 221 -41.24 15.38 7.28
CA HIS A 221 -39.87 15.23 6.74
C HIS A 221 -39.06 14.11 7.41
N GLY A 222 -39.58 13.49 8.47
CA GLY A 222 -38.90 12.40 9.19
C GLY A 222 -37.75 12.87 10.08
N TYR A 223 -37.74 14.14 10.50
CA TYR A 223 -36.67 14.71 11.33
C TYR A 223 -36.68 14.20 12.78
N THR A 224 -37.85 13.83 13.31
CA THR A 224 -37.98 13.35 14.69
C THR A 224 -38.75 12.04 14.76
N THR A 225 -38.46 11.26 15.80
CA THR A 225 -39.22 10.08 16.22
C THR A 225 -39.59 10.21 17.69
N THR A 226 -40.67 9.55 18.08
CA THR A 226 -41.18 9.59 19.45
C THR A 226 -40.87 8.27 20.14
N LYS A 227 -40.21 8.33 21.31
CA LYS A 227 -39.94 7.15 22.14
C LYS A 227 -40.67 7.27 23.47
N THR A 228 -41.32 6.18 23.87
CA THR A 228 -42.02 6.07 25.15
C THR A 228 -41.14 5.35 26.15
N HIS A 229 -40.83 6.00 27.27
CA HIS A 229 -40.10 5.45 28.39
C HIS A 229 -41.05 5.16 29.53
N THR A 230 -41.16 3.89 29.92
CA THR A 230 -41.95 3.47 31.08
C THR A 230 -41.10 3.50 32.35
N TYR A 231 -41.66 3.99 33.45
CA TYR A 231 -41.00 4.02 34.75
C TYR A 231 -41.99 3.65 35.85
N LEU A 232 -41.48 3.03 36.92
CA LEU A 232 -42.27 2.66 38.08
C LEU A 232 -42.44 3.89 38.99
N GLY A 233 -43.67 4.15 39.41
CA GLY A 233 -43.99 5.13 40.46
C GLY A 233 -43.65 4.59 41.85
N ASN A 234 -43.60 5.49 42.84
CA ASN A 234 -43.37 5.12 44.25
C ASN A 234 -44.50 4.24 44.82
N ASP A 235 -45.66 4.21 44.16
CA ASP A 235 -46.85 3.42 44.48
C ASP A 235 -46.89 2.07 43.73
N GLY A 236 -45.85 1.74 42.98
CA GLY A 236 -45.79 0.53 42.15
C GLY A 236 -46.58 0.63 40.84
N THR A 237 -47.21 1.77 40.54
CA THR A 237 -47.92 1.96 39.27
C THR A 237 -46.96 2.27 38.12
N MET A 238 -47.23 1.72 36.94
CA MET A 238 -46.42 1.95 35.74
C MET A 238 -46.85 3.25 35.07
N HIS A 239 -45.94 4.22 35.01
CA HIS A 239 -46.13 5.46 34.28
C HIS A 239 -45.34 5.44 32.97
N SER A 240 -45.84 6.13 31.95
CA SER A 240 -45.13 6.33 30.69
C SER A 240 -44.83 7.82 30.48
N LYS A 241 -43.62 8.11 30.03
CA LYS A 241 -43.19 9.44 29.57
C LYS A 241 -42.79 9.35 28.12
N VAL A 242 -43.25 10.31 27.34
CA VAL A 242 -43.00 10.36 25.91
C VAL A 242 -41.95 11.44 25.64
N HIS A 243 -40.92 11.10 24.87
CA HIS A 243 -39.82 11.99 24.52
C HIS A 243 -39.60 12.03 23.02
N THR A 244 -39.22 13.20 22.53
CA THR A 244 -38.87 13.42 21.12
C THR A 244 -37.38 13.23 20.92
N TYR A 245 -37.03 12.37 19.97
CA TYR A 245 -35.67 12.09 19.54
C TYR A 245 -35.50 12.54 18.08
N TRP A 246 -34.31 13.01 17.75
CA TRP A 246 -33.95 13.51 16.43
C TRP A 246 -33.24 12.43 15.63
N THR A 247 -33.70 12.19 14.42
CA THR A 247 -33.09 11.22 13.49
C THR A 247 -31.81 11.80 12.89
N GLN A 248 -31.05 10.96 12.18
CA GLN A 248 -29.91 11.41 11.39
C GLN A 248 -30.27 12.58 10.45
N LYS A 249 -31.39 12.45 9.73
CA LYS A 249 -31.91 13.50 8.85
C LYS A 249 -32.29 14.77 9.63
N GLY A 250 -32.84 14.61 10.83
CA GLY A 250 -33.13 15.73 11.72
C GLY A 250 -31.89 16.45 12.25
N ARG A 251 -30.80 15.72 12.52
CA ARG A 251 -29.50 16.31 12.92
C ARG A 251 -28.87 17.11 11.80
N LEU A 252 -28.92 16.61 10.56
CA LEU A 252 -28.45 17.36 9.39
C LEU A 252 -29.27 18.63 9.17
N PHE A 253 -30.60 18.55 9.28
CA PHE A 253 -31.47 19.72 9.22
C PHE A 253 -31.13 20.77 10.29
N ILE A 254 -30.90 20.33 11.54
CA ILE A 254 -30.47 21.23 12.62
C ILE A 254 -29.12 21.88 12.29
N TYR A 255 -28.16 21.11 11.77
CA TYR A 255 -26.83 21.63 11.41
C TYR A 255 -26.93 22.71 10.33
N GLU A 256 -27.63 22.44 9.23
CA GLU A 256 -27.84 23.42 8.15
C GLU A 256 -28.54 24.68 8.69
N LEU A 257 -29.60 24.50 9.47
CA LEU A 257 -30.35 25.60 10.07
C LEU A 257 -29.48 26.47 10.99
N LEU A 258 -28.65 25.87 11.84
CA LEU A 258 -27.79 26.62 12.75
C LEU A 258 -26.61 27.26 12.03
N LYS A 259 -26.05 26.59 11.03
CA LYS A 259 -24.99 27.12 10.17
C LYS A 259 -25.43 28.38 9.45
N ASP A 260 -26.65 28.41 8.92
CA ASP A 260 -27.24 29.60 8.29
C ASP A 260 -27.38 30.79 9.26
N HIS A 261 -27.44 30.51 10.58
CA HIS A 261 -27.48 31.51 11.64
C HIS A 261 -26.09 31.75 12.29
N GLY A 262 -25.01 31.25 11.68
CA GLY A 262 -23.63 31.43 12.14
C GLY A 262 -23.25 30.60 13.37
N ILE A 263 -24.01 29.55 13.71
CA ILE A 263 -23.77 28.70 14.88
C ILE A 263 -23.25 27.34 14.41
N LEU A 264 -21.95 27.10 14.59
CA LEU A 264 -21.29 25.85 14.26
C LEU A 264 -21.15 24.92 15.48
N PRO A 265 -21.04 23.59 15.28
CA PRO A 265 -20.74 22.66 16.36
C PRO A 265 -19.28 22.83 16.85
N LEU A 266 -19.01 22.44 18.09
CA LEU A 266 -17.70 22.60 18.75
C LEU A 266 -16.56 21.98 17.94
N ILE A 267 -16.80 20.81 17.33
CA ILE A 267 -15.81 20.11 16.49
C ILE A 267 -15.35 20.92 15.27
N GLU A 268 -16.19 21.85 14.79
CA GLU A 268 -15.85 22.75 13.69
C GLU A 268 -15.29 24.09 14.22
N GLN A 269 -15.66 24.51 15.43
CA GLN A 269 -15.16 25.72 16.09
C GLN A 269 -13.73 25.58 16.63
N GLU A 270 -13.32 24.38 17.06
CA GLU A 270 -11.96 24.11 17.55
C GLU A 270 -10.88 24.35 16.47
N SER A 271 -11.26 24.40 15.19
CA SER A 271 -10.34 24.62 14.08
C SER A 271 -9.82 26.05 13.91
N GLU A 272 -10.41 27.05 14.59
CA GLU A 272 -9.96 28.46 14.54
C GLU A 272 -8.90 28.79 15.62
N PHE A 273 -8.71 27.94 16.64
CA PHE A 273 -7.76 28.20 17.74
C PHE A 273 -6.36 27.60 17.51
N GLU A 274 -6.15 26.79 16.48
CA GLU A 274 -4.83 26.22 16.13
C GLU A 274 -4.07 27.07 15.09
N GLU A 275 -4.65 28.16 14.59
CA GLU A 275 -4.03 29.07 13.61
C GLU A 275 -3.67 30.46 14.19
N MET A 276 -3.71 30.65 15.52
CA MET A 276 -3.26 31.87 16.22
C MET A 276 -1.93 31.70 16.96
#